data_AF-A0A401P1J2-F1
#
_entry.id   AF-A0A401P1J2-F1
#
_cell.length_a   1.000
_cell.length_b   1.000
_cell.length_c   1.000
_cell.angle_alpha   90.00
_cell.angle_beta   90.00
_cell.angle_gamma   90.00
#
_symmetry.space_group_name_H-M   'P 1'
#
loop_
_entity.id
_entity.type
_entity.pdbx_description
1 polymer ?
#
loop_
_entity_poly.entity_id
_entity_poly.type
_entity_poly.pdbx_seq_one_letter_code
_entity_poly.pdbx_strand_id
1 'polypeptide(L)'
;SQSQSTLLSIFSLEYQKRMKRTHARHHTTEACETYYQRYLCGVMNNAAAPVLFELANEMDLAPSLMARIVLEKFLQEHDQVTSSKPVINGMLRDPSQIPDRVLANQVYQCTVNDCCYGPLVDCIKHAIGQEHEILLREKLQRKKLSFLDEDQLRAKGYDKTPDIILEVPVAIDGHVIHWIESKASFGDEYSHQCYLQDQFWSYWNRFGPGLVIYWCGFIEELDCHRGRGILLKDCFPEDIITLHCIMDSEKKR
;
A
#
# COMPACT_ATOMS: atom_id res chain seq x y z
N SER A 1 12.01 -2.98 21.40
CA SER A 1 12.77 -3.12 20.14
C SER A 1 11.78 -3.04 18.99
N GLN A 2 11.96 -2.12 18.04
CA GLN A 2 11.11 -2.09 16.86
C GLN A 2 11.38 -3.35 16.02
N SER A 3 10.32 -3.97 15.47
CA SER A 3 10.45 -5.15 14.64
C SER A 3 11.10 -4.81 13.29
N GLN A 4 11.74 -5.79 12.65
CA GLN A 4 12.29 -5.62 11.30
C GLN A 4 11.23 -5.15 10.29
N SER A 5 9.97 -5.59 10.45
CA SER A 5 8.85 -5.17 9.61
C SER A 5 8.56 -3.68 9.72
N THR A 6 8.63 -3.09 10.93
CA THR A 6 8.48 -1.65 11.13
C THR A 6 9.51 -0.85 10.34
N LEU A 7 10.80 -1.20 10.46
CA LEU A 7 11.88 -0.50 9.76
C LEU A 7 11.74 -0.60 8.23
N LEU A 8 11.39 -1.77 7.71
CA LEU A 8 11.13 -1.95 6.28
C LEU A 8 9.93 -1.13 5.79
N SER A 9 8.87 -1.06 6.60
CA SER A 9 7.68 -0.27 6.26
C SER A 9 7.99 1.24 6.25
N ILE A 10 8.71 1.74 7.26
CA ILE A 10 9.18 3.13 7.31
C ILE A 10 10.07 3.44 6.10
N PHE A 11 11.04 2.58 5.80
CA PHE A 11 11.92 2.75 4.64
C PHE A 11 11.12 2.82 3.34
N SER A 12 10.15 1.91 3.14
CA SER A 12 9.32 1.89 1.94
C SER A 12 8.51 3.18 1.78
N LEU A 13 7.96 3.72 2.88
CA LEU A 13 7.23 4.99 2.87
C LEU A 13 8.14 6.17 2.51
N GLU A 14 9.30 6.28 3.14
CA GLU A 14 10.24 7.36 2.84
C GLU A 14 10.78 7.28 1.41
N TYR A 15 11.00 6.07 0.90
CA TYR A 15 11.34 5.84 -0.50
C TYR A 15 10.24 6.35 -1.44
N GLN A 16 8.98 6.01 -1.17
CA GLN A 16 7.84 6.49 -1.97
C GLN A 16 7.69 8.02 -1.91
N LYS A 17 7.86 8.63 -0.73
CA LYS A 17 7.82 10.10 -0.58
C LYS A 17 8.92 10.77 -1.40
N ARG A 18 10.14 10.22 -1.38
CA ARG A 18 11.25 10.72 -2.20
C ARG A 18 10.89 10.69 -3.68
N MET A 19 10.39 9.55 -4.17
CA MET A 19 9.97 9.41 -5.58
C MET A 19 8.88 10.41 -5.97
N LYS A 20 7.89 10.65 -5.09
CA LYS A 20 6.84 11.67 -5.33
C LYS A 20 7.39 13.09 -5.39
N ARG A 21 8.34 13.44 -4.51
CA ARG A 21 8.97 14.79 -4.49
C ARG A 21 9.80 15.05 -5.74
N THR A 22 10.50 14.04 -6.26
CA THR A 22 11.34 14.18 -7.46
C THR A 22 10.58 13.91 -8.76
N HIS A 23 9.35 13.41 -8.71
CA HIS A 23 8.54 13.01 -9.86
C HIS A 23 8.52 14.05 -10.99
N ALA A 24 8.24 15.32 -10.67
CA ALA A 24 8.13 16.39 -11.65
C ALA A 24 9.42 16.61 -12.46
N ARG A 25 10.59 16.39 -11.84
CA ARG A 25 11.90 16.51 -12.50
C ARG A 25 12.11 15.45 -13.58
N HIS A 26 11.60 14.24 -13.36
CA HIS A 26 11.84 13.09 -14.23
C HIS A 26 10.82 12.95 -15.36
N HIS A 27 9.67 13.63 -15.27
CA HIS A 27 8.57 13.52 -16.24
C HIS A 27 8.50 14.73 -17.20
N THR A 28 9.52 15.59 -17.24
CA THR A 28 9.59 16.62 -18.28
C THR A 28 9.92 15.98 -19.64
N THR A 29 9.41 16.54 -20.73
CA THR A 29 9.67 16.01 -22.09
C THR A 29 11.18 15.90 -22.37
N GLU A 30 11.95 16.90 -21.95
CA GLU A 30 13.41 16.93 -22.08
C GLU A 30 14.11 15.84 -21.25
N ALA A 31 13.67 15.61 -20.01
CA ALA A 31 14.25 14.56 -19.17
C ALA A 31 13.96 13.17 -19.74
N CYS A 32 12.71 12.91 -20.14
CA CYS A 32 12.33 11.64 -20.75
C CYS A 32 13.13 11.37 -22.04
N GLU A 33 13.29 12.40 -22.88
CA GLU A 33 14.10 12.30 -24.11
C GLU A 33 15.57 11.99 -23.77
N THR A 34 16.14 12.72 -22.80
CA THR A 34 17.51 12.51 -22.35
C THR A 34 17.73 11.08 -21.85
N TYR A 35 16.81 10.55 -21.04
CA TYR A 35 16.92 9.17 -20.54
C TYR A 35 16.83 8.14 -21.66
N TYR A 36 15.94 8.36 -22.62
CA TYR A 36 15.79 7.48 -23.78
C TYR A 36 17.04 7.48 -24.67
N GLN A 37 17.61 8.66 -24.98
CA GLN A 37 18.85 8.75 -25.74
C GLN A 37 20.04 8.10 -25.01
N ARG A 38 20.16 8.32 -23.69
CA ARG A 38 21.20 7.66 -22.88
C ARG A 38 21.04 6.14 -22.88
N TYR A 39 19.81 5.65 -22.82
CA TYR A 39 19.49 4.23 -22.95
C TYR A 39 19.97 3.67 -24.31
N LEU A 40 19.60 4.32 -25.42
CA LEU A 40 20.01 3.90 -26.76
C LEU A 40 21.53 3.85 -26.89
N CYS A 41 22.24 4.91 -26.47
CA CYS A 41 23.70 4.94 -26.49
C CYS A 41 24.32 3.83 -25.64
N GLY A 42 23.79 3.57 -24.44
CA GLY A 42 24.28 2.52 -23.55
C GLY A 42 24.11 1.12 -24.16
N VAL A 43 22.93 0.84 -24.73
CA VAL A 43 22.64 -0.44 -25.39
C VAL A 43 23.48 -0.64 -26.65
N MET A 44 23.70 0.41 -27.44
CA MET A 44 24.58 0.35 -28.61
C MET A 44 26.02 -0.01 -28.24
N ASN A 45 26.51 0.46 -27.09
CA ASN A 45 27.84 0.12 -26.61
C ASN A 45 27.92 -1.30 -26.05
N ASN A 46 26.94 -1.68 -25.21
CA ASN A 46 26.86 -3.03 -24.65
C ASN A 46 25.41 -3.41 -24.30
N ALA A 47 24.76 -4.14 -25.21
CA ALA A 47 23.38 -4.59 -25.03
C ALA A 47 23.16 -5.54 -23.83
N ALA A 48 24.23 -6.18 -23.33
CA ALA A 48 24.16 -7.08 -22.18
C ALA A 48 24.33 -6.36 -20.82
N ALA A 49 24.82 -5.12 -20.81
CA ALA A 49 24.96 -4.33 -19.58
C ALA A 49 23.59 -3.89 -19.04
N PRO A 50 23.39 -3.75 -17.72
CA PRO A 50 22.12 -3.34 -17.13
C PRO A 50 21.91 -1.81 -17.21
N VAL A 51 21.93 -1.27 -18.43
CA VAL A 51 21.90 0.17 -18.74
C VAL A 51 20.77 0.92 -18.02
N LEU A 52 19.54 0.39 -18.03
CA LEU A 52 18.41 1.07 -17.39
C LEU A 52 18.52 1.10 -15.87
N PHE A 53 19.06 0.03 -15.28
CA PHE A 53 19.24 -0.06 -13.84
C PHE A 53 20.35 0.88 -13.36
N GLU A 54 21.47 0.94 -14.07
CA GLU A 54 22.55 1.89 -13.79
C GLU A 54 22.07 3.34 -13.93
N LEU A 55 21.34 3.64 -15.02
CA LEU A 55 20.75 4.95 -15.24
C LEU A 55 19.76 5.34 -14.13
N ALA A 56 18.96 4.40 -13.64
CA ALA A 56 18.04 4.64 -12.52
C ALA A 56 18.80 5.02 -11.23
N ASN A 57 19.87 4.29 -10.92
CA ASN A 57 20.70 4.56 -9.74
C ASN A 57 21.41 5.93 -9.83
N GLU A 58 21.96 6.27 -11.00
CA GLU A 58 22.60 7.57 -11.22
C GLU A 58 21.63 8.75 -11.06
N MET A 59 20.41 8.58 -11.58
CA MET A 59 19.39 9.63 -11.54
C MET A 59 18.57 9.64 -10.24
N ASP A 60 18.89 8.74 -9.31
CA ASP A 60 18.19 8.58 -8.03
C ASP A 60 16.68 8.37 -8.22
N LEU A 61 16.34 7.49 -9.17
CA LEU A 61 14.98 7.11 -9.54
C LEU A 61 14.80 5.60 -9.33
N ALA A 62 13.58 5.17 -8.97
CA ALA A 62 13.28 3.76 -8.89
C ALA A 62 13.49 3.05 -10.24
N PRO A 63 14.15 1.88 -10.26
CA PRO A 63 14.39 1.15 -11.51
C PRO A 63 13.11 0.90 -12.32
N SER A 64 12.00 0.55 -11.67
CA SER A 64 10.70 0.36 -12.34
C SER A 64 10.14 1.64 -12.94
N LEU A 65 10.39 2.80 -12.32
CA LEU A 65 9.98 4.11 -12.85
C LEU A 65 10.84 4.51 -14.06
N MET A 66 12.16 4.27 -14.01
CA MET A 66 13.04 4.49 -15.16
C MET A 66 12.63 3.61 -16.35
N ALA A 67 12.39 2.32 -16.07
CA ALA A 67 11.88 1.38 -17.06
C ALA A 67 10.56 1.84 -17.68
N ARG A 68 9.63 2.36 -16.87
CA ARG A 68 8.36 2.93 -17.36
C ARG A 68 8.60 4.11 -18.30
N ILE A 69 9.45 5.07 -17.94
CA ILE A 69 9.70 6.26 -18.77
C ILE A 69 10.26 5.86 -20.13
N VAL A 70 11.25 4.96 -20.15
CA VAL A 70 11.89 4.50 -21.39
C VAL A 70 10.91 3.68 -22.23
N LEU A 71 10.12 2.80 -21.61
CA LEU A 71 9.11 2.01 -22.31
C LEU A 71 8.01 2.90 -22.93
N GLU A 72 7.55 3.92 -22.21
CA GLU A 72 6.59 4.90 -22.72
C GLU A 72 7.14 5.63 -23.96
N LYS A 73 8.43 6.00 -23.93
CA LYS A 73 9.09 6.65 -25.08
C LYS A 73 9.29 5.73 -26.26
N PHE A 74 9.73 4.50 -26.03
CA PHE A 74 9.86 3.48 -27.05
C PHE A 74 8.54 3.25 -27.81
N LEU A 75 7.44 3.11 -27.08
CA LEU A 75 6.13 2.88 -27.71
C LEU A 75 5.61 4.12 -28.47
N GLN A 76 5.89 5.34 -27.97
CA GLN A 76 5.53 6.57 -28.68
C GLN A 76 6.20 6.67 -30.06
N GLU A 77 7.47 6.24 -30.19
CA GLU A 77 8.21 6.26 -31.45
C GLU A 77 7.76 5.16 -32.42
N HIS A 78 7.49 3.95 -31.91
CA HIS A 78 7.22 2.78 -32.75
C HIS A 78 5.77 2.65 -33.20
N ASP A 79 4.78 3.02 -32.38
CA ASP A 79 3.35 2.77 -32.67
C ASP A 79 2.56 4.03 -33.09
N GLN A 80 3.17 5.22 -33.11
CA GLN A 80 2.53 6.53 -33.42
C GLN A 80 1.23 6.85 -32.65
N VAL A 81 0.85 6.02 -31.66
CA VAL A 81 -0.34 6.16 -30.82
C VAL A 81 0.11 6.16 -29.37
N THR A 82 -0.42 7.09 -28.58
CA THR A 82 -0.21 7.13 -27.13
C THR A 82 -0.67 5.83 -26.50
N SER A 83 0.28 4.98 -26.06
CA SER A 83 -0.05 3.72 -25.41
C SER A 83 -0.82 3.95 -24.11
N SER A 84 -1.86 3.16 -23.89
CA SER A 84 -2.69 3.30 -22.70
C SER A 84 -1.96 2.80 -21.45
N LYS A 85 -2.20 3.41 -20.29
CA LYS A 85 -1.62 3.00 -18.99
C LYS A 85 -1.76 1.50 -18.70
N PRO A 86 -2.90 0.83 -19.00
CA PRO A 86 -3.03 -0.62 -18.82
C PRO A 86 -2.02 -1.44 -19.63
N VAL A 87 -1.72 -1.03 -20.87
CA VAL A 87 -0.76 -1.74 -21.74
C VAL A 87 0.64 -1.65 -21.15
N ILE A 88 1.07 -0.45 -20.78
CA ILE A 88 2.39 -0.22 -20.16
C ILE A 88 2.52 -1.01 -18.85
N ASN A 89 1.50 -0.97 -17.99
CA ASN A 89 1.50 -1.75 -16.75
C ASN A 89 1.49 -3.26 -16.99
N GLY A 90 0.84 -3.73 -18.07
CA GLY A 90 0.90 -5.11 -18.54
C GLY A 90 2.33 -5.52 -18.90
N MET A 91 3.00 -4.74 -19.75
CA MET A 91 4.39 -4.98 -20.16
C MET A 91 5.41 -4.87 -19.01
N LEU A 92 5.19 -3.99 -18.03
CA LEU A 92 6.05 -3.91 -16.84
C LEU A 92 5.90 -5.15 -15.92
N ARG A 93 4.70 -5.74 -15.88
CA ARG A 93 4.41 -6.99 -15.15
C ARG A 93 4.91 -8.22 -15.91
N ASP A 94 4.77 -8.21 -17.23
CA ASP A 94 5.19 -9.26 -18.14
C ASP A 94 6.08 -8.67 -19.26
N PRO A 95 7.40 -8.53 -19.02
CA PRO A 95 8.32 -7.97 -20.01
C PRO A 95 8.41 -8.78 -21.31
N SER A 96 7.92 -10.03 -21.34
CA SER A 96 7.90 -10.84 -22.56
C SER A 96 6.96 -10.29 -23.64
N GLN A 97 6.04 -9.40 -23.27
CA GLN A 97 5.13 -8.70 -24.18
C GLN A 97 5.81 -7.55 -24.95
N ILE A 98 7.03 -7.15 -24.56
CA ILE A 98 7.79 -6.09 -25.22
C ILE A 98 8.44 -6.67 -26.50
N PRO A 99 8.18 -6.10 -27.69
CA PRO A 99 8.72 -6.63 -28.95
C PRO A 99 10.25 -6.62 -29.02
N ASP A 100 10.87 -5.56 -28.49
CA ASP A 100 12.33 -5.45 -28.42
C ASP A 100 12.88 -6.30 -27.26
N ARG A 101 13.64 -7.34 -27.61
CA ARG A 101 14.19 -8.30 -26.63
C ARG A 101 15.21 -7.68 -25.69
N VAL A 102 15.94 -6.65 -26.13
CA VAL A 102 16.93 -5.98 -25.28
C VAL A 102 16.20 -5.15 -24.24
N LEU A 103 15.23 -4.33 -24.66
CA LEU A 103 14.38 -3.56 -23.78
C LEU A 103 13.60 -4.46 -22.82
N ALA A 104 13.05 -5.58 -23.30
CA ALA A 104 12.38 -6.58 -22.46
C ALA A 104 13.29 -7.06 -21.31
N ASN A 105 14.55 -7.39 -21.62
CA ASN A 105 15.52 -7.81 -20.61
C ASN A 105 15.88 -6.66 -19.65
N GLN A 106 16.04 -5.44 -20.14
CA GLN A 106 16.35 -4.27 -19.30
C GLN A 106 15.20 -3.94 -18.34
N VAL A 107 13.96 -3.98 -18.82
CA VAL A 107 12.75 -3.80 -18.01
C VAL A 107 12.66 -4.92 -16.97
N TYR A 108 12.93 -6.17 -17.34
CA TYR A 108 12.97 -7.28 -16.40
C TYR A 108 14.01 -7.08 -15.28
N GLN A 109 15.23 -6.67 -15.63
CA GLN A 109 16.29 -6.37 -14.65
C GLN A 109 15.87 -5.25 -13.70
N CYS A 110 15.27 -4.18 -14.22
CA CYS A 110 14.73 -3.11 -13.39
C CYS A 110 13.64 -3.62 -12.44
N THR A 111 12.69 -4.42 -12.92
CA THR A 111 11.59 -4.96 -12.11
C THR A 111 12.08 -5.86 -10.99
N VAL A 112 13.06 -6.74 -11.25
CA VAL A 112 13.60 -7.67 -10.24
C VAL A 112 14.48 -6.96 -9.20
N ASN A 113 15.19 -5.90 -9.59
CA ASN A 113 16.07 -5.16 -8.69
C ASN A 113 15.39 -3.96 -8.00
N ASP A 114 14.12 -3.68 -8.30
CA ASP A 114 13.38 -2.62 -7.63
C ASP A 114 12.93 -3.09 -6.24
N CYS A 115 13.42 -2.42 -5.20
CA CYS A 115 13.18 -2.80 -3.82
C CYS A 115 11.90 -2.22 -3.22
N CYS A 116 11.23 -1.23 -3.85
CA CYS A 116 10.17 -0.46 -3.18
C CYS A 116 8.97 -0.01 -4.03
N TYR A 117 9.08 0.02 -5.36
CA TYR A 117 8.11 0.63 -6.28
C TYR A 117 7.66 -0.30 -7.42
N GLY A 118 8.40 -1.39 -7.66
CA GLY A 118 8.12 -2.31 -8.76
C GLY A 118 6.90 -3.22 -8.55
N PRO A 119 6.39 -3.86 -9.62
CA PRO A 119 5.26 -4.77 -9.55
C PRO A 119 5.39 -5.91 -8.52
N LEU A 120 6.60 -6.44 -8.31
CA LEU A 120 6.86 -7.48 -7.33
C LEU A 120 6.65 -6.98 -5.90
N VAL A 121 7.07 -5.74 -5.62
CA VAL A 121 6.89 -5.12 -4.31
C VAL A 121 5.41 -4.88 -4.04
N ASP A 122 4.65 -4.44 -5.04
CA ASP A 122 3.20 -4.27 -4.92
C ASP A 122 2.52 -5.61 -4.62
N CYS A 123 2.91 -6.70 -5.29
CA CYS A 123 2.41 -8.05 -4.99
C CYS A 123 2.74 -8.48 -3.56
N ILE A 124 3.97 -8.24 -3.09
CA ILE A 124 4.39 -8.56 -1.71
C ILE A 124 3.56 -7.76 -0.70
N LYS A 125 3.40 -6.44 -0.91
CA LYS A 125 2.58 -5.58 -0.03
C LYS A 125 1.14 -6.05 0.04
N HIS A 126 0.56 -6.43 -1.10
CA HIS A 126 -0.80 -6.95 -1.16
C HIS A 126 -0.94 -8.27 -0.40
N ALA A 127 -0.02 -9.21 -0.60
CA ALA A 127 -0.02 -10.49 0.12
C ALA A 127 0.10 -10.29 1.64
N ILE A 128 1.01 -9.42 2.08
CA ILE A 128 1.18 -9.07 3.50
C ILE A 128 -0.10 -8.43 4.06
N GLY A 129 -0.79 -7.59 3.29
CA GLY A 129 -2.10 -7.03 3.68
C GLY A 129 -3.13 -8.12 3.95
N GLN A 130 -3.30 -9.03 2.99
CA GLN A 130 -4.23 -10.15 3.10
C GLN A 130 -3.89 -11.09 4.29
N GLU A 131 -2.61 -11.36 4.53
CA GLU A 131 -2.17 -12.15 5.69
C GLU A 131 -2.62 -11.52 7.02
N HIS A 132 -2.52 -10.20 7.15
CA HIS A 132 -2.93 -9.50 8.36
C HIS A 132 -4.45 -9.42 8.53
N GLU A 133 -5.21 -9.32 7.43
CA GLU A 133 -6.67 -9.44 7.46
C GLU A 133 -7.13 -10.85 7.87
N ILE A 134 -6.46 -11.91 7.38
CA ILE A 134 -6.68 -13.28 7.83
C ILE A 134 -6.37 -13.40 9.33
N LEU A 135 -5.22 -12.90 9.77
CA LEU A 135 -4.82 -12.90 11.18
C LEU A 135 -5.85 -12.18 12.06
N LEU A 136 -6.37 -11.02 11.62
CA LEU A 136 -7.40 -10.28 12.33
C LEU A 136 -8.66 -11.13 12.50
N ARG A 137 -9.15 -11.75 11.42
CA ARG A 137 -10.33 -12.64 11.46
C ARG A 137 -10.13 -13.81 12.41
N GLU A 138 -8.97 -14.47 12.36
CA GLU A 138 -8.67 -15.56 13.28
C GLU A 138 -8.65 -15.09 14.75
N LYS A 139 -8.10 -13.91 15.04
CA LYS A 139 -8.08 -13.36 16.40
C LYS A 139 -9.49 -13.04 16.91
N LEU A 140 -10.34 -12.46 16.07
CA LEU A 140 -11.75 -12.21 16.40
C LEU A 140 -12.51 -13.52 16.67
N GLN A 141 -12.31 -14.54 15.84
CA GLN A 141 -12.91 -15.87 16.02
C GLN A 141 -12.45 -16.54 17.32
N ARG A 142 -11.16 -16.48 17.66
CA ARG A 142 -10.62 -17.01 18.93
C ARG A 142 -11.25 -16.31 20.15
N LYS A 143 -11.53 -15.01 20.06
CA LYS A 143 -12.25 -14.23 21.08
C LYS A 143 -13.79 -14.43 21.03
N LYS A 144 -14.29 -15.23 20.08
CA LYS A 144 -15.73 -15.50 19.85
C LYS A 144 -16.54 -14.23 19.59
N LEU A 145 -15.95 -13.26 18.90
CA LEU A 145 -16.65 -12.05 18.46
C LEU A 145 -17.36 -12.33 17.13
N SER A 146 -18.62 -11.89 17.03
CA SER A 146 -19.39 -12.00 15.78
C SER A 146 -19.12 -10.79 14.88
N PHE A 147 -18.87 -11.03 13.60
CA PHE A 147 -18.50 -9.98 12.66
C PHE A 147 -18.86 -10.33 11.20
N LEU A 148 -18.91 -9.29 10.37
CA LEU A 148 -19.00 -9.33 8.92
C LEU A 148 -17.67 -8.89 8.32
N ASP A 149 -17.18 -9.60 7.32
CA ASP A 149 -16.00 -9.20 6.55
C ASP A 149 -16.36 -8.34 5.33
N GLU A 150 -15.33 -7.80 4.68
CA GLU A 150 -15.45 -6.93 3.53
C GLU A 150 -16.30 -7.53 2.39
N ASP A 151 -16.09 -8.81 2.06
CA ASP A 151 -16.81 -9.49 0.98
C ASP A 151 -18.32 -9.60 1.28
N GLN A 152 -18.67 -9.90 2.53
CA GLN A 152 -20.07 -9.91 2.98
C GLN A 152 -20.70 -8.51 2.93
N LEU A 153 -19.94 -7.46 3.24
CA LEU A 153 -20.42 -6.08 3.15
C LEU A 153 -20.63 -5.65 1.70
N ARG A 154 -19.69 -5.98 0.80
CA ARG A 154 -19.83 -5.72 -0.63
C ARG A 154 -21.03 -6.46 -1.23
N ALA A 155 -21.27 -7.71 -0.83
CA ALA A 155 -22.45 -8.47 -1.24
C ALA A 155 -23.77 -7.82 -0.78
N LYS A 156 -23.74 -7.05 0.32
CA LYS A 156 -24.89 -6.26 0.81
C LYS A 156 -25.01 -4.88 0.13
N GLY A 157 -24.17 -4.56 -0.86
CA GLY A 157 -24.24 -3.33 -1.65
C GLY A 157 -23.53 -2.13 -1.03
N TYR A 158 -22.59 -2.36 -0.12
CA TYR A 158 -21.76 -1.29 0.44
C TYR A 158 -20.63 -0.93 -0.54
N ASP A 159 -20.45 0.36 -0.79
CA ASP A 159 -19.46 0.94 -1.71
C ASP A 159 -18.10 1.19 -1.02
N LYS A 160 -18.13 1.64 0.23
CA LYS A 160 -16.96 1.78 1.12
C LYS A 160 -17.13 0.88 2.33
N THR A 161 -16.19 -0.03 2.52
CA THR A 161 -16.26 -1.12 3.49
C THR A 161 -15.00 -1.17 4.34
N PRO A 162 -15.08 -1.11 5.67
CA PRO A 162 -13.95 -1.50 6.51
C PRO A 162 -13.70 -3.01 6.35
N ASP A 163 -12.52 -3.48 6.73
CA ASP A 163 -12.19 -4.91 6.68
C ASP A 163 -13.14 -5.75 7.53
N ILE A 164 -13.57 -5.20 8.67
CA ILE A 164 -14.45 -5.86 9.63
C ILE A 164 -15.50 -4.90 10.16
N ILE A 165 -16.76 -5.36 10.22
CA ILE A 165 -17.81 -4.79 11.08
C ILE A 165 -18.17 -5.80 12.16
N LEU A 166 -18.12 -5.38 13.41
CA LEU A 166 -18.57 -6.19 14.55
C LEU A 166 -20.09 -6.18 14.58
N GLU A 167 -20.74 -7.34 14.67
CA GLU A 167 -22.21 -7.37 14.79
C GLU A 167 -22.69 -6.82 16.13
N VAL A 168 -21.83 -6.93 17.15
CA VAL A 168 -22.04 -6.37 18.47
C VAL A 168 -20.84 -5.48 18.80
N PRO A 169 -21.03 -4.16 19.00
CA PRO A 169 -19.95 -3.27 19.41
C PRO A 169 -19.24 -3.73 20.68
N VAL A 170 -17.94 -3.48 20.77
CA VAL A 170 -17.09 -3.84 21.91
C VAL A 170 -16.34 -2.62 22.43
N ALA A 171 -15.93 -2.65 23.69
CA ALA A 171 -15.12 -1.59 24.28
C ALA A 171 -13.64 -1.99 24.40
N ILE A 172 -12.75 -1.07 24.02
CA ILE A 172 -11.29 -1.18 24.11
C ILE A 172 -10.78 0.14 24.69
N ASP A 173 -9.92 0.11 25.71
CA ASP A 173 -9.46 1.31 26.43
C ASP A 173 -10.61 2.28 26.82
N GLY A 174 -11.78 1.74 27.18
CA GLY A 174 -12.96 2.56 27.50
C GLY A 174 -13.68 3.21 26.31
N HIS A 175 -13.26 2.92 25.07
CA HIS A 175 -13.90 3.40 23.84
C HIS A 175 -14.68 2.27 23.18
N VAL A 176 -15.96 2.51 22.90
CA VAL A 176 -16.79 1.57 22.13
C VAL A 176 -16.41 1.69 20.65
N ILE A 177 -16.18 0.57 19.98
CA ILE A 177 -15.91 0.48 18.55
C ILE A 177 -16.91 -0.45 17.86
N HIS A 178 -17.17 -0.21 16.59
CA HIS A 178 -18.10 -1.00 15.78
C HIS A 178 -17.45 -1.59 14.52
N TRP A 179 -16.34 -1.02 14.05
CA TRP A 179 -15.59 -1.53 12.90
C TRP A 179 -14.09 -1.55 13.20
N ILE A 180 -13.37 -2.40 12.47
CA ILE A 180 -11.92 -2.55 12.55
C ILE A 180 -11.35 -2.48 11.13
N GLU A 181 -10.28 -1.71 10.98
CA GLU A 181 -9.47 -1.63 9.77
C GLU A 181 -8.05 -2.10 10.06
N SER A 182 -7.52 -2.97 9.22
CA SER A 182 -6.22 -3.61 9.28
C SER A 182 -5.26 -2.98 8.28
N LYS A 183 -4.24 -2.26 8.76
CA LYS A 183 -3.20 -1.69 7.92
C LYS A 183 -1.87 -2.40 8.18
N ALA A 184 -1.45 -3.25 7.24
CA ALA A 184 -0.16 -3.94 7.31
C ALA A 184 1.03 -3.04 6.89
N SER A 185 1.00 -1.80 7.35
CA SER A 185 1.97 -0.75 7.03
C SER A 185 2.18 0.15 8.24
N PHE A 186 3.24 0.95 8.20
CA PHE A 186 3.51 1.96 9.21
C PHE A 186 2.59 3.17 9.02
N GLY A 187 2.00 3.67 10.10
CA GLY A 187 1.15 4.85 10.07
C GLY A 187 1.97 6.14 10.13
N ASP A 188 2.11 6.83 8.98
CA ASP A 188 2.67 8.17 8.89
C ASP A 188 1.58 9.23 8.66
N GLU A 189 1.90 10.50 8.94
CA GLU A 189 0.96 11.64 8.85
C GLU A 189 0.26 11.73 7.49
N TYR A 190 1.02 11.63 6.40
CA TYR A 190 0.48 11.80 5.06
C TYR A 190 -0.51 10.68 4.70
N SER A 191 -0.12 9.42 4.88
CA SER A 191 -1.00 8.30 4.51
C SER A 191 -2.22 8.23 5.42
N HIS A 192 -2.04 8.47 6.72
CA HIS A 192 -3.15 8.51 7.67
C HIS A 192 -4.17 9.58 7.30
N GLN A 193 -3.72 10.79 6.93
CA GLN A 193 -4.60 11.87 6.48
C GLN A 193 -5.38 11.50 5.21
N CYS A 194 -4.76 10.83 4.24
CA CYS A 194 -5.45 10.30 3.07
C CYS A 194 -6.51 9.26 3.48
N TYR A 195 -6.17 8.31 4.35
CA TYR A 195 -7.13 7.30 4.80
C TYR A 195 -8.31 7.90 5.59
N LEU A 196 -8.08 8.93 6.40
CA LEU A 196 -9.15 9.65 7.07
C LEU A 196 -10.17 10.20 6.08
N GLN A 197 -9.70 10.88 5.04
CA GLN A 197 -10.54 11.51 4.02
C GLN A 197 -11.23 10.49 3.12
N ASP A 198 -10.48 9.47 2.68
CA ASP A 198 -10.96 8.53 1.66
C ASP A 198 -11.78 7.38 2.26
N GLN A 199 -11.53 7.01 3.52
CA GLN A 199 -12.06 5.80 4.16
C GLN A 199 -12.69 6.08 5.53
N PHE A 200 -11.89 6.47 6.53
CA PHE A 200 -12.28 6.34 7.94
C PHE A 200 -13.45 7.24 8.33
N TRP A 201 -13.51 8.48 7.82
CA TRP A 201 -14.67 9.33 8.09
C TRP A 201 -15.96 8.79 7.45
N SER A 202 -15.85 8.09 6.32
CA SER A 202 -17.01 7.42 5.71
C SER A 202 -17.50 6.28 6.59
N TYR A 203 -16.60 5.48 7.14
CA TYR A 203 -16.96 4.41 8.06
C TYR A 203 -17.56 4.99 9.33
N TRP A 204 -16.96 6.05 9.88
CA TRP A 204 -17.44 6.70 11.08
C TRP A 204 -18.85 7.27 10.91
N ASN A 205 -19.12 7.98 9.82
CA ASN A 205 -20.44 8.53 9.54
C ASN A 205 -21.52 7.45 9.40
N ARG A 206 -21.15 6.24 8.95
CA ARG A 206 -22.09 5.15 8.65
C ARG A 206 -22.29 4.19 9.82
N PHE A 207 -21.22 3.89 10.54
CA PHE A 207 -21.16 2.82 11.55
C PHE A 207 -20.80 3.33 12.94
N GLY A 208 -20.42 4.61 13.09
CA GLY A 208 -19.93 5.16 14.34
C GLY A 208 -18.44 4.87 14.58
N PRO A 209 -17.98 4.95 15.84
CA PRO A 209 -16.57 4.79 16.17
C PRO A 209 -15.95 3.47 15.72
N GLY A 210 -14.64 3.49 15.45
CA GLY A 210 -13.91 2.31 15.01
C GLY A 210 -12.44 2.32 15.39
N LEU A 211 -11.79 1.21 15.08
CA LEU A 211 -10.38 0.94 15.38
C LEU A 211 -9.60 0.78 14.09
N VAL A 212 -8.43 1.41 14.00
CA VAL A 212 -7.43 1.15 12.96
C VAL A 212 -6.22 0.49 13.62
N ILE A 213 -5.82 -0.67 13.10
CA ILE A 213 -4.64 -1.40 13.56
C ILE A 213 -3.51 -1.20 12.54
N TYR A 214 -2.47 -0.47 12.92
CA TYR A 214 -1.24 -0.33 12.16
C TYR A 214 -0.22 -1.39 12.61
N TRP A 215 -0.17 -2.53 11.93
CA TRP A 215 0.62 -3.69 12.36
C TRP A 215 2.14 -3.46 12.36
N CYS A 216 2.62 -2.43 11.66
CA CYS A 216 4.01 -2.02 11.68
C CYS A 216 4.29 -0.85 12.63
N GLY A 217 3.31 -0.42 13.44
CA GLY A 217 3.39 0.75 14.30
C GLY A 217 2.99 2.04 13.59
N PHE A 218 2.92 3.14 14.34
CA PHE A 218 2.54 4.46 13.85
C PHE A 218 3.16 5.55 14.73
N ILE A 219 3.23 6.79 14.25
CA ILE A 219 3.69 7.93 15.07
C ILE A 219 2.58 8.35 16.06
N GLU A 220 2.94 8.58 17.32
CA GLU A 220 1.97 8.81 18.41
C GLU A 220 1.04 10.01 18.15
N GLU A 221 1.52 11.01 17.42
CA GLU A 221 0.79 12.23 17.06
C GLU A 221 -0.48 11.94 16.23
N LEU A 222 -0.57 10.77 15.58
CA LEU A 222 -1.76 10.39 14.81
C LEU A 222 -2.98 10.10 15.67
N ASP A 223 -2.82 9.69 16.94
CA ASP A 223 -3.94 9.31 17.81
C ASP A 223 -4.69 10.54 18.39
N CYS A 224 -4.62 11.67 17.70
CA CYS A 224 -5.33 12.91 18.03
C CYS A 224 -6.85 12.85 17.73
N HIS A 225 -7.31 11.82 17.02
CA HIS A 225 -8.73 11.62 16.67
C HIS A 225 -9.46 10.60 17.54
N ARG A 226 -8.81 10.09 18.60
CA ARG A 226 -9.41 9.18 19.58
C ARG A 226 -10.75 9.72 20.12
N GLY A 227 -10.77 10.98 20.55
CA GLY A 227 -11.99 11.63 21.06
C GLY A 227 -13.09 11.87 20.01
N ARG A 228 -12.77 11.77 18.72
CA ARG A 228 -13.73 11.82 17.62
C ARG A 228 -14.20 10.44 17.18
N GLY A 229 -13.71 9.36 17.80
CA GLY A 229 -14.14 7.99 17.54
C GLY A 229 -13.27 7.21 16.55
N ILE A 230 -12.07 7.66 16.22
CA ILE A 230 -11.08 6.87 15.49
C ILE A 230 -9.96 6.50 16.47
N LEU A 231 -9.96 5.24 16.91
CA LEU A 231 -8.94 4.70 17.81
C LEU A 231 -7.80 4.06 17.01
N LEU A 232 -6.54 4.30 17.40
CA LEU A 232 -5.37 3.65 16.79
C LEU A 232 -4.72 2.65 17.75
N LYS A 233 -4.31 1.49 17.22
CA LYS A 233 -3.47 0.50 17.91
C LYS A 233 -2.41 -0.02 16.95
N ASP A 234 -1.29 -0.50 17.49
CA ASP A 234 -0.21 -1.14 16.73
C ASP A 234 -0.28 -2.68 16.78
N CYS A 235 -1.25 -3.21 17.52
CA CYS A 235 -1.51 -4.63 17.66
C CYS A 235 -2.99 -4.90 17.95
N PHE A 236 -3.39 -6.17 17.83
CA PHE A 236 -4.73 -6.59 18.22
C PHE A 236 -4.93 -6.43 19.73
N PRO A 237 -6.02 -5.78 20.19
CA PRO A 237 -6.29 -5.54 21.60
C PRO A 237 -6.64 -6.84 22.32
N GLU A 238 -6.00 -7.10 23.47
CA GLU A 238 -6.28 -8.30 24.26
C GLU A 238 -7.40 -8.09 25.28
N ASP A 239 -7.59 -6.85 25.70
CA ASP A 239 -8.49 -6.34 26.74
C ASP A 239 -9.85 -5.90 26.18
N ILE A 240 -10.42 -6.72 25.30
CA ILE A 240 -11.74 -6.45 24.70
C ILE A 240 -12.84 -6.73 25.72
N ILE A 241 -13.65 -5.71 26.01
CA ILE A 241 -14.83 -5.82 26.88
C ILE A 241 -16.08 -5.95 26.00
N THR A 242 -16.82 -7.06 26.18
CA THR A 242 -18.09 -7.30 25.50
C THR A 242 -19.26 -6.89 26.39
N LEU A 243 -20.43 -6.63 25.79
CA LEU A 243 -21.67 -6.35 26.50
C LEU A 243 -22.04 -7.43 27.53
N HIS A 244 -21.80 -8.71 27.22
CA HIS A 244 -22.05 -9.81 28.17
C HIS A 244 -21.20 -9.70 29.44
N CYS A 245 -19.93 -9.29 29.33
CA CYS A 245 -19.07 -9.09 30.49
C CYS A 245 -19.60 -7.99 31.42
N ILE A 246 -20.19 -6.93 30.87
CA ILE A 246 -20.76 -5.82 31.64
C ILE A 246 -21.97 -6.31 32.44
N MET A 247 -22.90 -7.02 31.77
CA MET A 247 -24.10 -7.55 32.43
C MET A 247 -23.80 -8.56 33.55
N ASP A 248 -22.76 -9.39 33.40
CA ASP A 248 -22.34 -10.33 34.43
C ASP A 248 -21.66 -9.65 35.63
N SER A 249 -21.00 -8.52 35.41
CA SER A 249 -20.40 -7.71 36.47
C SER A 249 -21.45 -6.97 37.31
N GLU A 250 -22.55 -6.55 36.69
CA GLU A 250 -23.68 -5.92 37.40
C GLU A 250 -24.50 -6.93 38.20
N LYS A 251 -24.63 -8.18 37.74
CA LYS A 251 -25.30 -9.25 38.51
C LYS A 251 -24.53 -9.74 39.74
N LYS A 252 -23.24 -9.42 39.83
CA LYS A 252 -22.37 -9.77 40.97
C LYS A 252 -22.24 -8.64 42.01
N ARG A 253 -22.87 -7.49 41.77
CA ARG A 253 -23.07 -6.42 42.76
C ARG A 253 -24.44 -6.55 43.40
#